data_AF-A0A497F9V1-F1
#
_entry.id   AF-A0A497F9V1-F1
#
_cell.length_a   1.000
_cell.length_b   1.000
_cell.length_c   1.000
_cell.angle_alpha   90.00
_cell.angle_beta   90.00
_cell.angle_gamma   90.00
#
_symmetry.space_group_name_H-M   'P 1'
#
loop_
_entity.id
_entity.type
_entity.pdbx_description
1 polymer ?
#
loop_
_entity_poly.entity_id
_entity_poly.type
_entity_poly.pdbx_seq_one_letter_code
_entity_poly.pdbx_strand_id
1 'polypeptide(L)'
;MRELFGRSYVVVKVIRALSDGRKHSVTELITLSHASSSTVLRIIDVLRRKGFLVEEREKSFPFTRYVKLTERGKLLAELLIKADDLWRSGDVFTR
;
A
#
# COMPACT_ATOMS: atom_id res chain seq x y z
N MET A 1 -8.27 14.26 -6.71
CA MET A 1 -7.79 12.86 -6.80
C MET A 1 -8.78 11.79 -6.28
N ARG A 2 -9.58 12.04 -5.23
CA ARG A 2 -10.59 11.08 -4.71
C ARG A 2 -11.63 10.65 -5.78
N GLU A 3 -11.93 11.55 -6.72
CA GLU A 3 -12.94 11.37 -7.77
C GLU A 3 -12.46 10.58 -9.00
N LEU A 4 -11.16 10.58 -9.32
CA LEU A 4 -10.60 9.85 -10.47
C LEU A 4 -10.04 8.47 -10.11
N PHE A 5 -9.64 8.27 -8.85
CA PHE A 5 -8.91 7.09 -8.40
C PHE A 5 -9.36 6.60 -7.02
N GLY A 6 -10.63 6.75 -6.64
CA GLY A 6 -11.12 6.47 -5.27
C GLY A 6 -10.65 5.13 -4.67
N ARG A 7 -10.63 4.04 -5.46
CA ARG A 7 -10.04 2.74 -5.06
C ARG A 7 -8.52 2.67 -5.25
N SER A 8 -7.96 3.33 -6.27
CA SER A 8 -6.52 3.29 -6.58
C SER A 8 -5.68 4.16 -5.64
N TYR A 9 -6.23 5.22 -5.06
CA TYR A 9 -5.48 6.08 -4.14
C TYR A 9 -5.17 5.37 -2.81
N VAL A 10 -6.07 4.52 -2.34
CA VAL A 10 -5.80 3.67 -1.17
C VAL A 10 -4.71 2.65 -1.49
N VAL A 11 -4.62 2.15 -2.73
CA VAL A 11 -3.51 1.29 -3.17
C VAL A 11 -2.18 2.02 -3.05
N VAL A 12 -2.10 3.26 -3.53
CA VAL A 12 -0.89 4.10 -3.40
C VAL A 12 -0.51 4.29 -1.93
N LYS A 13 -1.47 4.58 -1.05
CA LYS A 13 -1.20 4.72 0.40
C LYS A 13 -0.70 3.43 1.04
N VAL A 14 -1.33 2.29 0.75
CA VAL A 14 -0.90 0.99 1.29
C VAL A 14 0.50 0.64 0.79
N ILE A 15 0.79 0.87 -0.49
CA ILE A 15 2.11 0.60 -1.06
C ILE A 15 3.18 1.56 -0.51
N ARG A 16 2.86 2.85 -0.34
CA ARG A 16 3.75 3.83 0.28
C ARG A 16 4.02 3.51 1.75
N ALA A 17 3.04 2.99 2.49
CA ALA A 17 3.26 2.54 3.86
C ALA A 17 4.28 1.39 3.93
N LEU A 18 4.30 0.51 2.93
CA LEU A 18 5.20 -0.64 2.85
C LEU A 18 6.55 -0.33 2.19
N SER A 19 6.76 0.87 1.65
CA SER A 19 7.98 1.21 0.91
C SER A 19 9.18 1.50 1.81
N ASP A 20 8.98 1.61 3.13
CA ASP A 20 10.05 1.73 4.12
C ASP A 20 10.85 0.41 4.31
N GLY A 21 10.47 -0.65 3.60
CA GLY A 21 11.21 -1.91 3.53
C GLY A 21 10.98 -2.84 4.73
N ARG A 22 10.25 -2.39 5.75
CA ARG A 22 9.84 -3.25 6.87
C ARG A 22 8.51 -3.95 6.58
N LYS A 23 8.24 -5.02 7.32
CA LYS A 23 6.93 -5.67 7.35
C LYS A 23 5.99 -4.86 8.24
N HIS A 24 4.73 -4.76 7.86
CA HIS A 24 3.67 -4.10 8.64
C HIS A 24 2.54 -5.08 8.90
N SER A 25 1.97 -5.03 10.10
CA SER A 25 0.73 -5.72 10.39
C SER A 25 -0.42 -5.13 9.57
N VAL A 26 -1.46 -5.93 9.31
CA VAL A 26 -2.66 -5.43 8.61
C VAL A 26 -3.29 -4.27 9.38
N THR A 27 -3.27 -4.30 10.72
CA THR A 27 -3.78 -3.23 11.57
C THR A 27 -3.00 -1.93 11.39
N GLU A 28 -1.67 -1.98 11.32
CA GLU A 28 -0.85 -0.81 11.02
C GLU A 28 -1.19 -0.21 9.64
N LEU A 29 -1.35 -1.06 8.62
CA LEU A 29 -1.71 -0.61 7.28
C LEU A 29 -3.09 0.05 7.23
N ILE A 30 -4.05 -0.42 8.03
CA ILE A 30 -5.37 0.22 8.19
C ILE A 30 -5.22 1.63 8.73
N THR A 31 -4.45 1.79 9.81
CA THR A 31 -4.17 3.09 10.43
C THR A 31 -3.46 4.04 9.46
N LEU A 32 -2.38 3.59 8.82
CA LEU A 32 -1.56 4.41 7.93
C LEU A 32 -2.27 4.81 6.63
N SER A 33 -3.13 3.94 6.10
CA SER A 33 -3.86 4.23 4.86
C SER A 33 -5.11 5.11 5.08
N HIS A 34 -5.55 5.27 6.33
CA HIS A 34 -6.82 5.92 6.69
C HIS A 34 -8.01 5.38 5.87
N ALA A 35 -8.05 4.07 5.67
CA ALA A 35 -9.09 3.37 4.93
C ALA A 35 -9.75 2.30 5.79
N SER A 36 -10.95 1.86 5.40
CA SER A 36 -11.66 0.80 6.13
C SER A 36 -10.91 -0.53 6.05
N SER A 37 -11.03 -1.35 7.09
CA SER A 37 -10.41 -2.68 7.15
C SER A 37 -10.77 -3.56 5.96
N SER A 38 -12.03 -3.51 5.51
CA SER A 38 -12.49 -4.25 4.32
C SER A 38 -11.80 -3.79 3.04
N THR A 39 -11.56 -2.50 2.88
CA THR A 39 -10.86 -1.94 1.71
C THR A 39 -9.41 -2.37 1.69
N VAL A 40 -8.72 -2.26 2.83
CA VAL A 40 -7.31 -2.64 2.98
C VAL A 40 -7.11 -4.13 2.76
N LEU A 41 -7.93 -4.98 3.39
CA LEU A 41 -7.88 -6.43 3.19
C LEU A 41 -8.07 -6.83 1.73
N ARG A 42 -9.02 -6.18 1.04
CA ARG A 42 -9.26 -6.43 -0.39
C ARG A 42 -8.07 -6.01 -1.26
N ILE A 43 -7.43 -4.88 -0.94
CA ILE A 43 -6.23 -4.42 -1.65
C ILE A 43 -5.07 -5.38 -1.42
N ILE A 44 -4.84 -5.80 -0.18
CA ILE A 44 -3.80 -6.77 0.17
C ILE A 44 -4.01 -8.07 -0.61
N ASP A 45 -5.23 -8.61 -0.63
CA ASP A 45 -5.50 -9.86 -1.36
C ASP A 45 -5.26 -9.71 -2.87
N VAL A 46 -5.68 -8.60 -3.48
CA VAL A 46 -5.43 -8.32 -4.90
C VAL A 46 -3.93 -8.23 -5.20
N LEU A 47 -3.17 -7.47 -4.40
CA LEU A 47 -1.74 -7.29 -4.60
C LEU A 47 -0.95 -8.57 -4.32
N ARG A 48 -1.36 -9.37 -3.34
CA ARG A 48 -0.81 -10.69 -3.03
C ARG A 48 -1.05 -11.67 -4.18
N ARG A 49 -2.29 -11.77 -4.69
CA ARG A 49 -2.61 -12.63 -5.86
C ARG A 49 -1.82 -12.23 -7.11
N LYS A 50 -1.46 -10.95 -7.24
CA LYS A 50 -0.63 -10.44 -8.33
C LYS A 50 0.88 -10.56 -8.08
N GLY A 51 1.30 -11.08 -6.92
CA GLY A 51 2.71 -11.31 -6.58
C GLY A 51 3.48 -10.06 -6.15
N PHE A 52 2.81 -8.96 -5.81
CA PHE A 52 3.45 -7.73 -5.32
C PHE A 52 3.65 -7.73 -3.81
N LEU A 53 2.88 -8.53 -3.07
CA LEU A 53 2.97 -8.67 -1.63
C LEU A 53 3.13 -10.14 -1.22
N VAL A 54 3.76 -10.34 -0.06
CA VAL A 54 3.76 -11.61 0.65
C VAL A 54 3.24 -11.40 2.07
N GLU A 55 2.47 -12.38 2.55
CA GLU A 55 2.02 -12.45 3.94
C GLU A 55 2.91 -13.40 4.74
N GLU A 56 3.39 -12.92 5.88
CA GLU A 56 4.09 -13.72 6.88
C GLU A 56 3.19 -13.86 8.11
N ARG A 57 2.97 -15.10 8.56
CA ARG A 57 2.31 -15.37 9.84
C ARG A 57 3.38 -15.45 10.92
N GLU A 58 3.22 -14.67 11.99
CA GLU A 58 4.12 -14.79 13.14
C GLU A 58 3.86 -16.14 13.82
N LYS A 59 4.92 -16.94 14.03
CA LYS A 59 4.78 -18.26 14.70
C LYS A 59 4.38 -18.13 16.17
N SER A 60 4.74 -17.02 16.81
CA SER A 60 4.53 -16.74 18.23
C SER A 60 3.15 -16.18 18.54
N PHE A 61 2.51 -15.51 17.58
CA PHE A 61 1.17 -14.94 17.71
C PHE A 61 0.34 -15.30 16.46
N PRO A 62 -0.44 -16.40 16.51
CA PRO A 62 -1.07 -16.98 15.32
C PRO A 62 -2.13 -16.08 14.66
N PHE A 63 -2.50 -14.97 15.30
CA PHE A 63 -3.54 -14.05 14.83
C PHE A 63 -2.98 -12.82 14.09
N THR A 64 -1.68 -12.53 14.21
CA THR A 64 -1.08 -11.34 13.57
C THR A 64 -0.51 -11.72 12.21
N ARG A 65 -1.04 -11.08 11.15
CA ARG A 65 -0.53 -11.21 9.78
C ARG A 65 0.31 -9.99 9.46
N TYR A 66 1.53 -10.24 9.04
CA TYR A 66 2.43 -9.22 8.51
C TYR A 66 2.45 -9.26 7.00
N VAL A 67 2.60 -8.09 6.41
CA VAL A 67 2.61 -7.89 4.98
C VAL A 67 3.91 -7.15 4.63
N LYS A 68 4.57 -7.58 3.57
CA LYS A 68 5.74 -6.89 3.00
C LYS A 68 5.70 -6.93 1.47
N LEU A 69 6.41 -6.00 0.84
CA LEU A 69 6.61 -5.98 -0.61
C LEU A 69 7.54 -7.13 -1.04
N THR A 70 7.22 -7.75 -2.17
CA THR A 70 8.18 -8.57 -2.92
C THR A 70 9.12 -7.67 -3.72
N GLU A 71 10.17 -8.21 -4.33
CA GLU A 71 11.03 -7.41 -5.24
C GLU A 71 10.22 -6.77 -6.39
N ARG A 72 9.27 -7.52 -6.97
CA ARG A 72 8.33 -6.96 -7.97
C ARG A 72 7.42 -5.88 -7.37
N GLY A 73 7.02 -6.04 -6.11
CA GLY A 73 6.25 -5.05 -5.36
C GLY A 73 7.02 -3.76 -5.13
N LYS A 74 8.32 -3.83 -4.82
CA LYS A 74 9.19 -2.65 -4.65
C LYS A 74 9.27 -1.82 -5.93
N LEU A 75 9.47 -2.48 -7.09
CA LEU A 75 9.48 -1.80 -8.39
C LEU A 75 8.16 -1.07 -8.68
N LEU A 76 7.02 -1.72 -8.38
CA LEU A 76 5.70 -1.09 -8.49
C LEU A 76 5.57 0.11 -7.54
N ALA A 77 6.08 -0.02 -6.31
CA ALA A 77 6.04 1.05 -5.32
C ALA A 77 6.78 2.29 -5.79
N GLU A 78 7.99 2.12 -6.32
CA GLU A 78 8.78 3.23 -6.86
C GLU A 78 8.03 3.97 -7.98
N LEU A 79 7.42 3.25 -8.93
CA LEU A 79 6.67 3.85 -10.03
C LEU A 79 5.44 4.62 -9.53
N LEU A 80 4.67 4.03 -8.62
CA LEU A 80 3.46 4.64 -8.08
C LEU A 80 3.77 5.86 -7.21
N ILE A 81 4.83 5.79 -6.40
CA ILE A 81 5.26 6.89 -5.55
C ILE A 81 5.78 8.03 -6.42
N LYS A 82 6.62 7.75 -7.42
CA LYS A 82 7.08 8.78 -8.37
C LYS A 82 5.92 9.43 -9.11
N ALA A 83 4.93 8.65 -9.55
CA ALA A 83 3.75 9.20 -10.21
C ALA A 83 2.91 10.09 -9.26
N ASP A 84 2.73 9.69 -8.00
CA ASP A 84 2.03 10.49 -6.98
C ASP A 84 2.79 11.78 -6.66
N ASP A 85 4.12 11.72 -6.55
CA ASP A 85 4.96 12.88 -6.28
C ASP A 85 4.97 13.87 -7.45
N LEU A 86 5.09 13.37 -8.70
CA LEU A 86 4.99 14.20 -9.91
C LEU A 86 3.63 14.91 -9.99
N TRP A 87 2.54 14.19 -9.73
CA TRP A 87 1.21 14.77 -9.73
C TRP A 87 1.07 15.89 -8.68
N ARG A 88 1.53 15.64 -7.45
CA ARG A 88 1.51 16.64 -6.37
C ARG A 88 2.36 17.86 -6.67
N SER A 89 3.48 17.69 -7.39
CA SER A 89 4.33 18.81 -7.80
C SER A 89 3.70 19.67 -8.91
N GLY A 90 2.88 19.07 -9.79
CA GLY A 90 2.14 19.79 -10.83
C GLY A 90 1.04 20.70 -10.27
N ASP A 91 0.42 20.32 -9.15
CA ASP A 91 -0.56 21.15 -8.43
C ASP A 91 0.05 22.44 -7.82
N VAL A 92 1.38 22.59 -7.82
CA VAL A 92 2.10 23.78 -7.31
C VAL A 92 2.17 24.90 -8.37
N PHE A 93 2.05 24.58 -9.66
CA PHE A 93 2.18 25.55 -10.76
C PHE A 93 0.86 26.24 -11.16
N THR A 94 -0.25 25.94 -10.47
CA THR A 94 -1.58 26.51 -10.74
C THR A 94 -2.10 27.44 -9.63
N ARG A 95 -1.20 28.00 -8.80
CA ARG A 95 -1.52 29.08 -7.85
C ARG A 95 -0.87 30.38 -8.24
#